data_AF-A0A1W2FKV8-F1
#
_entry.id   AF-A0A1W2FKV8-F1
#
_cell.length_a   1.000
_cell.length_b   1.000
_cell.length_c   1.000
_cell.angle_alpha   90.00
_cell.angle_beta   90.00
_cell.angle_gamma   90.00
#
_symmetry.space_group_name_H-M   'P 1'
#
loop_
_entity.id
_entity.type
_entity.pdbx_description
1 polymer ?
#
loop_
_entity_poly.entity_id
_entity_poly.type
_entity_poly.pdbx_seq_one_letter_code
_entity_poly.pdbx_strand_id
1 'polypeptide(L)'
;MKEKHHLGRWWTAIAATALVFGTVGVADARPAPAPADTSTLAASPGCGKAPTLTSGTHTIQSGGQNRTFILRLPDNYNNNTQYRVFFGFHWRGGTANDVDSGGSDGYNWSYYGQRRLSGNGAIFVAPQGNGNGWANPGGQDVTSSTT
;
A
#
# COMPACT_ATOMS: atom_id res chain seq x y z
N MET A 1 57.30 -14.21 56.23
CA MET A 1 58.43 -14.31 55.30
C MET A 1 58.23 -13.28 54.20
N LYS A 2 59.34 -12.67 53.79
CA LYS A 2 59.49 -11.49 52.93
C LYS A 2 59.92 -11.97 51.54
N GLU A 3 59.40 -11.36 50.47
CA GLU A 3 59.92 -11.24 49.08
C GLU A 3 58.71 -11.01 48.15
N LYS A 4 58.49 -9.96 47.36
CA LYS A 4 59.24 -8.91 46.63
C LYS A 4 59.92 -9.32 45.29
N HIS A 5 59.25 -8.91 44.20
CA HIS A 5 59.69 -8.60 42.82
C HIS A 5 59.96 -9.81 41.88
N HIS A 6 59.55 -9.82 40.60
CA HIS A 6 59.95 -8.87 39.56
C HIS A 6 58.97 -8.76 38.35
N LEU A 7 58.99 -7.55 37.78
CA LEU A 7 58.43 -7.10 36.51
C LEU A 7 58.86 -7.98 35.32
N GLY A 8 57.91 -8.29 34.44
CA GLY A 8 58.16 -8.79 33.09
C GLY A 8 57.05 -8.33 32.14
N ARG A 9 57.08 -7.05 31.76
CA ARG A 9 56.13 -6.43 30.83
C ARG A 9 56.54 -6.77 29.40
N TRP A 10 55.96 -7.84 28.84
CA TRP A 10 56.20 -8.26 27.46
C TRP A 10 55.24 -7.51 26.55
N TRP A 11 55.76 -6.52 25.82
CA TRP A 11 55.05 -5.83 24.75
C TRP A 11 55.17 -6.68 23.48
N THR A 12 54.09 -7.31 23.05
CA THR A 12 53.98 -7.86 21.71
C THR A 12 53.72 -6.71 20.74
N ALA A 13 54.69 -6.40 19.88
CA ALA A 13 54.48 -5.49 18.77
C ALA A 13 53.58 -6.17 17.72
N ILE A 14 52.37 -5.67 17.53
CA ILE A 14 51.53 -6.05 16.40
C ILE A 14 51.99 -5.20 15.21
N ALA A 15 52.58 -5.85 14.21
CA ALA A 15 52.87 -5.23 12.92
C ALA A 15 51.55 -4.89 12.23
N ALA A 16 51.22 -3.60 12.14
CA ALA A 16 50.08 -3.13 11.35
C ALA A 16 50.49 -3.12 9.88
N THR A 17 50.00 -4.08 9.11
CA THR A 17 50.09 -4.06 7.64
C THR A 17 49.22 -2.91 7.14
N ALA A 18 49.85 -1.85 6.61
CA ALA A 18 49.13 -0.74 5.99
C ALA A 18 48.54 -1.20 4.65
N LEU A 19 47.23 -1.43 4.61
CA LEU A 19 46.49 -1.65 3.38
C LEU A 19 46.25 -0.29 2.71
N VAL A 20 46.96 -0.03 1.61
CA VAL A 20 46.71 1.16 0.77
C VAL A 20 45.44 0.90 -0.01
N PHE A 21 44.32 1.44 0.48
CA PHE A 21 43.11 1.57 -0.33
C PHE A 21 43.30 2.74 -1.30
N GLY A 22 43.25 2.43 -2.60
CA GLY A 22 43.24 3.43 -3.65
C GLY A 22 42.09 4.42 -3.45
N THR A 23 42.35 5.69 -3.75
CA THR A 23 41.36 6.77 -3.68
C THR A 23 40.20 6.47 -4.62
N VAL A 24 39.14 5.86 -4.09
CA VAL A 24 37.82 5.92 -4.71
C VAL A 24 37.39 7.38 -4.70
N GLY A 25 37.21 7.95 -5.89
CA GLY A 25 36.75 9.33 -6.04
C GLY A 25 35.47 9.52 -5.23
N VAL A 26 35.42 10.59 -4.44
CA VAL A 26 34.18 11.03 -3.79
C VAL A 26 33.21 11.33 -4.92
N ALA A 27 32.24 10.45 -5.14
CA ALA A 27 31.12 10.77 -6.02
C ALA A 27 30.40 11.96 -5.39
N ASP A 28 30.38 13.10 -6.07
CA ASP A 28 29.56 14.24 -5.71
C ASP A 28 28.13 13.74 -5.49
N ALA A 29 27.66 13.80 -4.25
CA ALA A 29 26.27 13.58 -3.92
C ALA A 29 25.46 14.75 -4.49
N ARG A 30 25.10 14.64 -5.76
CA ARG A 30 24.15 15.57 -6.37
C ARG A 30 22.84 15.48 -5.58
N PRO A 31 22.23 16.60 -5.17
CA PRO A 31 20.90 16.60 -4.59
C PRO A 31 19.96 15.81 -5.51
N ALA A 32 19.18 14.90 -4.94
CA ALA A 32 18.11 14.24 -5.68
C ALA A 32 17.26 15.34 -6.36
N PRO A 33 16.86 15.16 -7.63
CA PRO A 33 15.93 16.08 -8.28
C PRO A 33 14.73 16.26 -7.34
N ALA A 34 14.34 17.51 -7.08
CA ALA A 34 13.08 17.78 -6.42
C ALA A 34 11.98 17.01 -7.19
N PRO A 35 11.00 16.40 -6.49
CA PRO A 35 9.93 15.68 -7.15
C PRO A 35 9.32 16.58 -8.23
N ALA A 36 9.46 16.14 -9.48
CA ALA A 36 8.89 16.84 -10.62
C ALA A 36 7.38 16.93 -10.41
N ASP A 37 6.88 18.15 -10.55
CA ASP A 37 5.48 18.54 -10.68
C ASP A 37 4.49 17.77 -9.81
N THR A 38 4.02 18.44 -8.75
CA THR A 38 2.65 18.22 -8.29
C THR A 38 1.70 18.69 -9.39
N SER A 39 1.61 17.91 -10.47
CA SER A 39 0.52 18.04 -11.43
C SER A 39 -0.76 17.94 -10.60
N THR A 40 -1.51 19.04 -10.55
CA THR A 40 -2.85 19.04 -10.00
C THR A 40 -3.64 17.99 -10.75
N LEU A 41 -3.83 16.83 -10.13
CA LEU A 41 -4.63 15.75 -10.70
C LEU A 41 -5.98 16.35 -11.06
N ALA A 42 -6.38 16.22 -12.33
CA ALA A 42 -7.69 16.69 -12.74
C ALA A 42 -8.76 16.00 -11.88
N ALA A 43 -9.75 16.77 -11.45
CA ALA A 43 -10.85 16.21 -10.68
C ALA A 43 -11.60 15.19 -11.54
N SER A 44 -12.02 14.07 -10.94
CA SER A 44 -12.91 13.15 -11.64
C SER A 44 -14.25 13.85 -11.95
N PRO A 45 -15.00 13.42 -12.97
CA PRO A 45 -16.31 14.00 -13.30
C PRO A 45 -17.33 14.02 -12.15
N GLY A 46 -17.13 13.17 -11.13
CA GLY A 46 -17.97 13.12 -9.92
C GLY A 46 -17.61 14.14 -8.84
N CYS A 47 -16.46 14.81 -8.92
CA CYS A 47 -16.05 15.80 -7.92
C CYS A 47 -17.04 16.98 -7.87
N GLY A 48 -17.40 17.41 -6.67
CA GLY A 48 -18.39 18.46 -6.38
C GLY A 48 -19.84 18.03 -6.59
N LYS A 49 -20.11 16.78 -7.01
CA LYS A 49 -21.49 16.28 -7.16
C LYS A 49 -22.00 15.67 -5.85
N ALA A 50 -23.32 15.65 -5.68
CA ALA A 50 -23.93 14.93 -4.55
C ALA A 50 -23.61 13.43 -4.70
N PRO A 51 -23.12 12.76 -3.64
CA PRO A 51 -22.79 11.34 -3.71
C PRO A 51 -24.05 10.52 -3.92
N THR A 52 -24.03 9.61 -4.90
CA THR A 52 -25.12 8.64 -5.14
C THR A 52 -24.87 7.31 -4.44
N LEU A 53 -23.63 7.05 -4.00
CA LEU A 53 -23.21 5.86 -3.27
C LEU A 53 -22.63 6.28 -1.92
N THR A 54 -22.90 5.48 -0.90
CA THR A 54 -22.38 5.63 0.47
C THR A 54 -21.55 4.39 0.87
N SER A 55 -20.87 4.42 2.01
CA SER A 55 -20.20 3.21 2.52
C SER A 55 -21.20 2.05 2.68
N GLY A 56 -20.84 0.86 2.21
CA GLY A 56 -21.68 -0.34 2.28
C GLY A 56 -21.48 -1.28 1.10
N THR A 57 -22.27 -2.35 1.09
CA THR A 57 -22.32 -3.30 -0.03
C THR A 57 -23.25 -2.78 -1.12
N HIS A 58 -22.76 -2.77 -2.35
CA HIS A 58 -23.49 -2.31 -3.54
C HIS A 58 -23.50 -3.38 -4.61
N THR A 59 -24.42 -3.22 -5.57
CA THR A 59 -24.53 -4.07 -6.74
C THR A 59 -24.33 -3.28 -8.03
N ILE A 60 -23.73 -3.88 -9.04
CA ILE A 60 -23.57 -3.32 -10.39
C ILE A 60 -23.87 -4.38 -11.44
N GLN A 61 -24.41 -3.97 -12.59
CA GLN A 61 -24.53 -4.83 -13.76
C GLN A 61 -23.20 -4.90 -14.51
N SER A 62 -22.69 -6.11 -14.73
CA SER A 62 -21.51 -6.35 -15.57
C SER A 62 -21.70 -7.67 -16.32
N GLY A 63 -21.53 -7.66 -17.64
CA GLY A 63 -21.62 -8.86 -18.47
C GLY A 63 -22.97 -9.57 -18.41
N GLY A 64 -24.07 -8.81 -18.18
CA GLY A 64 -25.40 -9.39 -17.96
C GLY A 64 -25.60 -10.06 -16.59
N GLN A 65 -24.71 -9.80 -15.62
CA GLN A 65 -24.79 -10.34 -14.25
C GLN A 65 -24.83 -9.24 -13.20
N ASN A 66 -25.53 -9.52 -12.10
CA ASN A 66 -25.44 -8.74 -10.87
C ASN A 66 -24.11 -9.06 -10.17
N ARG A 67 -23.20 -8.11 -10.07
CA ARG A 67 -21.94 -8.21 -9.33
C ARG A 67 -22.04 -7.39 -8.05
N THR A 68 -21.40 -7.82 -6.97
CA THR A 68 -21.38 -7.10 -5.70
C THR A 68 -19.99 -6.55 -5.38
N PHE A 69 -19.96 -5.43 -4.66
CA PHE A 69 -18.72 -4.84 -4.13
C PHE A 69 -18.99 -4.12 -2.81
N ILE A 70 -17.98 -4.03 -1.95
CA ILE A 70 -18.02 -3.21 -0.74
C ILE A 70 -17.33 -1.89 -1.04
N LEU A 71 -18.02 -0.78 -0.76
CA LEU A 71 -17.51 0.58 -0.82
C LEU A 71 -17.25 1.10 0.59
N ARG A 72 -16.09 1.71 0.81
CA ARG A 72 -15.79 2.50 2.01
C ARG A 72 -15.42 3.90 1.59
N LEU A 73 -16.19 4.86 2.09
CA LEU A 73 -15.84 6.27 2.07
C LEU A 73 -15.12 6.64 3.39
N PRO A 74 -14.26 7.66 3.39
CA PRO A 74 -13.77 8.29 4.61
C PRO A 74 -14.93 8.76 5.49
N ASP A 75 -14.79 8.70 6.82
CA ASP A 75 -15.86 9.01 7.77
C ASP A 75 -16.38 10.45 7.62
N ASN A 76 -15.50 11.37 7.18
CA ASN A 76 -15.78 12.78 6.90
C ASN A 76 -15.73 13.08 5.40
N TYR A 77 -16.34 12.22 4.57
CA TYR A 77 -16.38 12.40 3.13
C TYR A 77 -16.87 13.80 2.71
N ASN A 78 -16.06 14.50 1.92
CA ASN A 78 -16.34 15.80 1.34
C ASN A 78 -16.33 15.68 -0.19
N ASN A 79 -17.46 15.93 -0.84
CA ASN A 79 -17.57 15.79 -2.28
C ASN A 79 -16.68 16.74 -3.09
N ASN A 80 -16.13 17.80 -2.49
CA ASN A 80 -15.18 18.72 -3.13
C ASN A 80 -13.71 18.27 -3.00
N THR A 81 -13.44 17.17 -2.28
CA THR A 81 -12.11 16.62 -2.13
C THR A 81 -11.83 15.55 -3.18
N GLN A 82 -10.69 15.67 -3.86
CA GLN A 82 -10.20 14.67 -4.80
C GLN A 82 -9.56 13.49 -4.05
N TYR A 83 -10.39 12.53 -3.63
CA TYR A 83 -9.89 11.35 -2.94
C TYR A 83 -9.16 10.39 -3.89
N ARG A 84 -8.11 9.74 -3.37
CA ARG A 84 -7.54 8.55 -4.02
C ARG A 84 -8.54 7.40 -3.92
N VAL A 85 -8.56 6.56 -4.95
CA VAL A 85 -9.39 5.34 -4.98
C VAL A 85 -8.47 4.13 -4.97
N PHE A 86 -8.70 3.20 -4.04
CA PHE A 86 -7.99 1.94 -3.94
C PHE A 86 -8.94 0.77 -4.19
N PHE A 87 -8.55 -0.12 -5.09
CA PHE A 87 -9.27 -1.38 -5.31
C PHE A 87 -8.51 -2.52 -4.64
N GLY A 88 -9.18 -3.21 -3.70
CA GLY A 88 -8.65 -4.39 -3.03
C GLY A 88 -9.32 -5.65 -3.57
N PHE A 89 -8.60 -6.42 -4.35
CA PHE A 89 -9.08 -7.71 -4.89
C PHE A 89 -8.71 -8.82 -3.92
N HIS A 90 -9.67 -9.67 -3.55
CA HIS A 90 -9.38 -10.83 -2.70
C HIS A 90 -8.64 -11.93 -3.47
N TRP A 91 -7.91 -12.79 -2.76
CA TRP A 91 -7.27 -13.98 -3.34
C TRP A 91 -8.30 -15.06 -3.69
N ARG A 92 -7.88 -16.11 -4.42
CA ARG A 92 -8.75 -17.25 -4.74
C ARG A 92 -9.20 -17.97 -3.46
N GLY A 93 -10.51 -18.10 -3.27
CA GLY A 93 -11.12 -18.68 -2.08
C GLY A 93 -11.45 -17.67 -0.97
N GLY A 94 -10.88 -16.46 -1.02
CA GLY A 94 -11.26 -15.35 -0.16
C GLY A 94 -12.51 -14.61 -0.64
N THR A 95 -12.89 -13.57 0.08
CA THR A 95 -14.08 -12.75 -0.17
C THR A 95 -13.77 -11.26 -0.11
N ALA A 96 -14.67 -10.44 -0.65
CA ALA A 96 -14.63 -8.99 -0.48
C ALA A 96 -14.63 -8.58 1.00
N ASN A 97 -15.32 -9.33 1.87
CA ASN A 97 -15.34 -9.08 3.31
C ASN A 97 -13.96 -9.30 3.94
N ASP A 98 -13.19 -10.30 3.50
CA ASP A 98 -11.83 -10.51 4.02
C ASP A 98 -10.92 -9.32 3.69
N VAL A 99 -11.08 -8.72 2.52
CA VAL A 99 -10.37 -7.50 2.15
C VAL A 99 -10.87 -6.30 2.95
N ASP A 100 -12.18 -6.10 3.01
CA ASP A 100 -12.78 -4.94 3.69
C ASP A 100 -12.47 -4.94 5.20
N SER A 101 -12.63 -6.08 5.85
CA SER A 101 -12.39 -6.23 7.29
C SER A 101 -10.90 -6.40 7.62
N GLY A 102 -10.09 -6.90 6.68
CA GLY A 102 -8.73 -7.39 6.94
C GLY A 102 -8.70 -8.83 7.46
N GLY A 103 -9.82 -9.56 7.38
CA GLY A 103 -9.94 -10.94 7.83
C GLY A 103 -9.70 -11.04 9.34
N SER A 104 -8.94 -12.05 9.75
CA SER A 104 -8.63 -12.27 11.18
C SER A 104 -7.73 -11.19 11.78
N ASP A 105 -6.94 -10.50 10.97
CA ASP A 105 -6.06 -9.41 11.41
C ASP A 105 -6.82 -8.08 11.59
N GLY A 106 -8.08 -8.03 11.17
CA GLY A 106 -8.98 -6.90 11.36
C GLY A 106 -8.49 -5.62 10.68
N TYR A 107 -8.89 -4.46 11.24
CA TYR A 107 -8.68 -3.14 10.63
C TYR A 107 -7.23 -2.88 10.20
N ASN A 108 -6.24 -3.42 10.92
CA ASN A 108 -4.82 -3.24 10.59
C ASN A 108 -4.46 -3.80 9.21
N TRP A 109 -5.20 -4.81 8.72
CA TRP A 109 -4.98 -5.45 7.42
C TRP A 109 -6.11 -5.20 6.40
N SER A 110 -7.10 -4.39 6.77
CA SER A 110 -8.14 -3.90 5.86
C SER A 110 -7.51 -3.26 4.61
N TYR A 111 -7.92 -3.74 3.43
CA TYR A 111 -7.35 -3.41 2.13
C TYR A 111 -5.82 -3.59 2.08
N TYR A 112 -5.31 -4.72 2.58
CA TYR A 112 -3.87 -5.01 2.67
C TYR A 112 -3.10 -3.96 3.47
N GLY A 113 -3.75 -3.43 4.51
CA GLY A 113 -3.24 -2.39 5.41
C GLY A 113 -3.34 -0.95 4.86
N GLN A 114 -3.77 -0.77 3.62
CA GLN A 114 -3.84 0.56 2.99
C GLN A 114 -4.84 1.48 3.69
N ARG A 115 -5.91 0.93 4.25
CA ARG A 115 -6.91 1.74 4.98
C ARG A 115 -6.31 2.44 6.19
N ARG A 116 -5.47 1.75 6.97
CA ARG A 116 -4.76 2.35 8.09
C ARG A 116 -3.66 3.30 7.61
N LEU A 117 -2.89 2.91 6.60
CA LEU A 117 -1.76 3.73 6.11
C LEU A 117 -2.21 5.04 5.48
N SER A 118 -3.41 5.10 4.90
CA SER A 118 -4.01 6.34 4.42
C SER A 118 -4.70 7.17 5.51
N GLY A 119 -4.73 6.68 6.76
CA GLY A 119 -5.51 7.29 7.84
C GLY A 119 -7.02 7.27 7.58
N ASN A 120 -7.54 6.24 6.91
CA ASN A 120 -8.92 6.15 6.42
C ASN A 120 -9.30 7.29 5.44
N GLY A 121 -8.33 8.02 4.88
CA GLY A 121 -8.54 9.23 4.07
C GLY A 121 -8.72 9.00 2.57
N ALA A 122 -9.11 7.79 2.15
CA ALA A 122 -9.27 7.42 0.76
C ALA A 122 -10.58 6.64 0.54
N ILE A 123 -10.99 6.53 -0.72
CA ILE A 123 -12.11 5.66 -1.10
C ILE A 123 -11.56 4.26 -1.33
N PHE A 124 -12.19 3.26 -0.73
CA PHE A 124 -11.80 1.87 -0.91
C PHE A 124 -12.93 1.04 -1.51
N VAL A 125 -12.59 0.16 -2.44
CA VAL A 125 -13.53 -0.72 -3.15
C VAL A 125 -13.02 -2.15 -3.08
N ALA A 126 -13.83 -3.07 -2.54
CA ALA A 126 -13.55 -4.50 -2.53
C ALA A 126 -14.59 -5.24 -3.37
N PRO A 127 -14.30 -5.57 -4.64
CA PRO A 127 -15.21 -6.33 -5.48
C PRO A 127 -15.27 -7.80 -5.06
N GLN A 128 -16.43 -8.44 -5.25
CA GLN A 128 -16.61 -9.87 -5.01
C GLN A 128 -16.49 -10.68 -6.31
N GLY A 129 -15.49 -11.55 -6.37
CA GLY A 129 -15.27 -12.48 -7.46
C GLY A 129 -16.33 -13.60 -7.53
N ASN A 130 -16.58 -14.11 -8.74
CA ASN A 130 -17.49 -15.23 -8.98
C ASN A 130 -16.90 -16.52 -8.41
N GLY A 131 -17.67 -17.23 -7.57
CA GLY A 131 -17.20 -18.45 -6.90
C GLY A 131 -15.91 -18.24 -6.11
N ASN A 132 -15.71 -17.03 -5.54
CA ASN A 132 -14.49 -16.61 -4.86
C ASN A 132 -13.24 -16.67 -5.76
N GLY A 133 -13.39 -16.41 -7.05
CA GLY A 133 -12.31 -16.31 -8.01
C GLY A 133 -12.54 -15.23 -9.07
N TRP A 134 -11.59 -15.13 -10.00
CA TRP A 134 -11.52 -14.10 -11.04
C TRP A 134 -11.54 -14.69 -12.45
N ALA A 135 -12.23 -15.82 -12.61
CA ALA A 135 -12.46 -16.37 -13.94
C ALA A 135 -13.42 -15.44 -14.70
N ASN A 136 -13.05 -15.10 -15.93
CA ASN A 136 -13.79 -14.17 -16.78
C ASN A 136 -14.31 -14.85 -18.07
N PRO A 137 -15.11 -15.94 -17.97
CA PRO A 137 -15.75 -16.52 -19.14
C PRO A 137 -16.64 -15.48 -19.83
N GLY A 138 -16.54 -15.40 -21.16
CA GLY A 138 -17.36 -14.48 -21.96
C GLY A 138 -17.12 -12.98 -21.75
N GLY A 139 -16.03 -12.58 -21.06
CA GLY A 139 -15.72 -11.16 -20.85
C GLY A 139 -16.65 -10.45 -19.85
N GLN A 140 -17.33 -11.21 -19.00
CA GLN A 140 -18.32 -10.72 -18.03
C GLN A 140 -17.81 -9.66 -17.03
N ASP A 141 -16.49 -9.62 -16.78
CA ASP A 141 -15.89 -8.69 -15.82
C ASP A 141 -15.40 -7.37 -16.44
N VAL A 142 -15.42 -7.25 -17.77
CA VAL A 142 -14.95 -6.04 -18.50
C VAL A 142 -16.03 -5.40 -19.38
N THR A 143 -17.17 -6.06 -19.49
CA THR A 143 -18.30 -5.59 -20.28
C THR A 143 -19.31 -4.92 -19.37
N SER A 144 -19.45 -3.60 -19.47
CA SER A 144 -20.53 -2.89 -18.78
C SER A 144 -21.82 -3.02 -19.59
N SER A 145 -22.92 -3.39 -18.94
CA SER A 145 -24.24 -3.32 -19.57
C SER A 145 -24.81 -1.92 -19.31
N THR A 146 -24.78 -1.05 -20.32
CA THR A 146 -25.54 0.20 -20.28
C THR A 146 -27.01 -0.16 -20.31
N THR A 147 -27.73 0.10 -19.21
CA THR A 147 -29.20 0.19 -19.26
C THR A 147 -29.57 1.67 -19.26
#